data_AF-A0A418GQK6-F1
#
_entry.id   AF-A0A418GQK6-F1
#
_cell.length_a   1.000
_cell.length_b   1.000
_cell.length_c   1.000
_cell.angle_alpha   90.00
_cell.angle_beta   90.00
_cell.angle_gamma   90.00
#
_symmetry.space_group_name_H-M   'P 1'
#
loop_
_entity.id
_entity.type
_entity.pdbx_description
1 polymer ?
#
loop_
_entity_poly.entity_id
_entity_poly.type
_entity_poly.pdbx_seq_one_letter_code
_entity_poly.pdbx_strand_id
1 'polypeptide(L)' 'VYANGEKIDSPHRPALDALASNIALTAENFGDALEDPSFLAMLAALVNSGYWFFEG' A
#
# COMPACT_ATOMS: atom_id res chain seq x y z
N VAL A 1 -0.31 -10.65 -3.23
CA VAL A 1 -1.37 -9.77 -3.80
C VAL A 1 -0.84 -9.26 -5.13
N TYR A 2 -1.68 -8.99 -6.12
CA TYR A 2 -1.22 -8.47 -7.41
C TYR A 2 -1.49 -6.97 -7.48
N ALA A 3 -0.46 -6.17 -7.74
CA ALA A 3 -0.64 -4.79 -8.14
C ALA A 3 -0.09 -4.65 -9.56
N ASN A 4 -0.91 -4.15 -10.48
CA ASN A 4 -0.53 -3.90 -11.86
C ASN A 4 0.09 -5.09 -12.64
N GLY A 5 -0.40 -6.32 -12.41
CA GLY A 5 0.10 -7.52 -13.09
C GLY A 5 1.42 -8.08 -12.54
N GLU A 6 2.06 -7.39 -11.59
CA GLU A 6 3.22 -7.90 -10.87
C GLU A 6 2.78 -8.61 -9.57
N LYS A 7 3.35 -9.79 -9.32
CA LYS A 7 3.07 -10.56 -8.11
C LYS A 7 3.86 -9.93 -6.97
N ILE A 8 3.15 -9.21 -6.11
CA ILE A 8 3.73 -8.64 -4.90
C ILE A 8 3.72 -9.74 -3.83
N ASP A 9 4.87 -10.39 -3.70
CA ASP A 9 5.23 -11.25 -2.57
C ASP A 9 5.76 -10.35 -1.44
N SER A 10 4.84 -9.66 -0.78
CA SER A 10 5.14 -8.88 0.42
C SER A 10 4.61 -9.63 1.65
N PRO A 11 5.37 -9.68 2.76
CA PRO A 11 4.89 -10.22 4.03
C PRO A 11 3.68 -9.45 4.56
N HIS A 12 3.48 -8.20 4.14
CA HIS A 12 2.38 -7.31 4.57
C HIS A 12 1.12 -7.50 3.71
N ARG A 13 0.65 -8.75 3.60
CA ARG A 13 -0.66 -9.07 2.98
C ARG A 13 -1.83 -8.25 3.53
N PRO A 14 -1.98 -8.01 4.85
CA PRO A 14 -3.10 -7.21 5.36
C PRO A 14 -3.06 -5.76 4.86
N ALA A 15 -1.89 -5.15 4.70
CA ALA A 15 -1.77 -3.80 4.16
C ALA A 15 -2.15 -3.73 2.66
N LEU A 16 -1.81 -4.77 1.90
CA LEU A 16 -2.19 -4.89 0.49
C LEU A 16 -3.68 -5.21 0.29
N ASP A 17 -4.26 -6.02 1.18
CA ASP A 17 -5.71 -6.26 1.19
C ASP A 17 -6.47 -5.01 1.58
N ALA A 18 -5.98 -4.26 2.56
CA ALA A 18 -6.54 -2.96 2.91
C ALA A 18 -6.52 -2.01 1.70
N LEU A 19 -5.40 -1.93 0.98
CA LEU A 19 -5.29 -1.16 -0.27
C LEU A 19 -6.32 -1.56 -1.33
N ALA A 20 -6.67 -2.85 -1.44
CA ALA A 20 -7.65 -3.32 -2.42
C ALA A 20 -9.11 -3.19 -1.95
N SER A 21 -9.35 -3.32 -0.63
CA SER A 21 -10.68 -3.40 -0.03
C SER A 21 -11.21 -2.07 0.51
N ASN A 22 -10.35 -1.08 0.78
CA ASN A 22 -10.75 0.20 1.37
C ASN A 22 -10.45 1.36 0.43
N ILE A 23 -11.44 2.25 0.25
CA ILE A 23 -11.32 3.46 -0.57
C ILE A 23 -10.51 4.55 0.17
N ALA A 24 -10.53 4.54 1.50
CA ALA A 24 -9.75 5.43 2.34
C ALA A 24 -8.87 4.61 3.28
N LEU A 25 -7.58 4.94 3.32
CA LEU A 25 -6.59 4.25 4.13
C LEU A 25 -5.94 5.22 5.09
N THR A 26 -5.97 4.87 6.36
CA THR A 26 -5.28 5.63 7.41
C THR A 26 -4.01 4.90 7.83
N ALA A 27 -3.12 5.61 8.54
CA ALA A 27 -1.92 5.02 9.10
C ALA A 27 -2.21 3.80 9.99
N GLU A 28 -3.37 3.78 10.64
CA GLU A 28 -3.84 2.65 11.47
C GLU A 28 -4.08 1.37 10.65
N ASN A 29 -4.49 1.49 9.39
CA ASN A 29 -4.70 0.34 8.50
C ASN A 29 -3.38 -0.27 8.01
N PHE A 30 -2.33 0.55 7.93
CA PHE A 30 -1.00 0.09 7.53
C PHE A 30 -0.17 -0.42 8.71
N GLY A 31 -0.37 0.13 9.92
CA GLY A 31 0.32 -0.31 11.13
C GLY A 31 1.83 -0.41 10.93
N ASP A 32 2.41 -1.55 11.31
CA ASP A 32 3.84 -1.85 11.17
C ASP A 32 4.35 -1.86 9.71
N ALA A 33 3.45 -1.90 8.71
CA ALA A 33 3.86 -1.83 7.31
C ALA A 33 4.45 -0.45 6.96
N LEU A 34 4.09 0.62 7.69
CA LEU A 34 4.73 1.93 7.51
C LEU A 34 6.17 1.98 8.02
N GLU A 35 6.56 1.05 8.89
CA GLU A 35 7.93 0.93 9.38
C GLU A 35 8.83 0.16 8.39
N ASP A 36 8.24 -0.50 7.39
CA ASP A 36 8.96 -1.24 6.35
C ASP A 36 9.35 -0.31 5.17
N PRO A 37 10.66 -0.11 4.92
CA PRO A 37 11.12 0.75 3.83
C PRO A 37 10.66 0.27 2.44
N SER A 38 10.50 -1.05 2.26
CA SER A 38 10.05 -1.63 0.99
C SER A 38 8.57 -1.32 0.74
N PHE A 39 7.76 -1.33 1.80
CA PHE A 39 6.34 -0.99 1.71
C PHE A 39 6.16 0.51 1.43
N LEU A 40 6.94 1.38 2.10
CA LEU A 40 6.95 2.81 1.80
C LEU A 40 7.34 3.11 0.35
N ALA A 41 8.34 2.41 -0.19
CA ALA A 41 8.72 2.53 -1.60
C ALA A 41 7.57 2.15 -2.54
N MET A 42 6.83 1.08 -2.21
CA MET A 42 5.65 0.67 -2.95
C MET A 42 4.51 1.69 -2.85
N LEU A 43 4.21 2.20 -1.66
CA LEU A 43 3.20 3.24 -1.44
C LEU A 43 3.55 4.50 -2.23
N ALA A 44 4.81 4.91 -2.21
CA ALA A 44 5.30 6.04 -3.00
C ALA A 44 5.16 5.78 -4.51
N ALA A 45 5.43 4.58 -4.99
CA ALA A 45 5.23 4.22 -6.40
C ALA A 45 3.74 4.28 -6.81
N LEU A 46 2.84 3.82 -5.95
CA LEU A 46 1.39 3.88 -6.14
C LEU A 46 0.89 5.34 -6.20
N VAL A 47 1.38 6.18 -5.29
CA VAL A 47 1.05 7.62 -5.27
C VAL A 47 1.62 8.33 -6.50
N ASN A 48 2.88 8.08 -6.85
CA ASN A 48 3.52 8.65 -8.04
C ASN A 48 2.83 8.24 -9.35
N SER A 49 2.21 7.06 -9.39
CA SER A 49 1.46 6.57 -10.55
C SER A 49 0.03 7.10 -10.61
N GLY A 50 -0.41 7.87 -9.61
CA GLY A 50 -1.75 8.45 -9.54
C GLY A 50 -2.85 7.48 -9.12
N TYR A 51 -2.50 6.28 -8.65
CA TYR A 51 -3.48 5.32 -8.12
C TYR A 51 -4.00 5.71 -6.73
N TRP A 52 -3.15 6.40 -5.96
CA TRP A 52 -3.44 6.83 -4.61
C TRP A 52 -2.96 8.28 -4.43
N PHE A 53 -3.55 8.98 -3.47
CA PHE A 53 -3.10 10.30 -3.06
C PHE A 53 -3.23 10.43 -1.54
N PHE A 54 -2.43 11.30 -0.94
CA PHE A 54 -2.61 11.66 0.46
C PHE A 54 -3.69 12.73 0.53
N GLU A 55 -4.84 12.39 1.09
CA GLU A 55 -5.85 13.36 1.48
C GLU A 55 -5.34 14.10 2.72
N GLY A 56 -5.27 15.44 2.64
CA GLY A 56 -4.67 16.31 3.66
C GLY A 56 -5.62 16.72 4.77
#